data_AF-A0A7K9UP48-F1
#
_entry.id   AF-A0A7K9UP48-F1
#
_cell.length_a   1.000
_cell.length_b   1.000
_cell.length_c   1.000
_cell.angle_alpha   90.00
_cell.angle_beta   90.00
_cell.angle_gamma   90.00
#
_symmetry.space_group_name_H-M   'P 1'
#
loop_
_entity.id
_entity.type
_entity.pdbx_description
1 polymer ?
#
loop_
_entity_poly.entity_id
_entity_poly.type
_entity_poly.pdbx_seq_one_letter_code
_entity_poly.pdbx_strand_id
1 'polypeptide(L)'
;GGCVEVDSETEAVLGKPFKLLCIACKRRSETPAEAEGEWFFRPEGAPDFTKVCGALVGRLWGAWGAYGARGGRLRGRADLG
;
A
#
# COMPACT_ATOMS: atom_id res chain seq x y z
N GLY A 1 7.59 -6.88 20.30
CA GLY A 1 8.38 -6.42 19.14
C GLY A 1 7.72 -5.17 18.59
N GLY A 2 8.51 -4.14 18.24
CA GLY A 2 8.01 -2.89 17.67
C GLY A 2 7.74 -3.01 16.17
N CYS A 3 6.94 -2.09 15.63
CA CYS A 3 6.69 -1.94 14.20
C CYS A 3 7.57 -0.82 13.63
N VAL A 4 8.02 -0.94 12.39
CA VAL A 4 8.83 0.06 11.70
C VAL A 4 8.22 0.33 10.34
N GLU A 5 7.90 1.59 10.05
CA GLU A 5 7.47 2.03 8.72
C GLU A 5 8.71 2.22 7.85
N VAL A 6 8.68 1.63 6.65
CA VAL A 6 9.77 1.69 5.68
C VAL A 6 9.19 2.14 4.35
N ASP A 7 9.85 3.10 3.70
CA ASP A 7 9.43 3.64 2.43
C ASP A 7 9.54 2.60 1.30
N SER A 8 8.71 2.77 0.27
CA SER A 8 8.80 1.97 -0.95
C SER A 8 9.92 2.46 -1.86
N GLU A 9 10.49 1.53 -2.60
CA GLU A 9 11.23 1.86 -3.81
C GLU A 9 10.35 2.64 -4.80
N THR A 10 10.96 3.51 -5.61
CA THR A 10 10.26 4.35 -6.60
C THR A 10 10.62 4.00 -8.05
N GLU A 11 11.66 3.21 -8.27
CA GLU A 11 12.17 2.88 -9.61
C GLU A 11 11.86 1.43 -9.97
N ALA A 12 11.08 1.25 -11.05
CA ALA A 12 10.70 -0.07 -11.54
C ALA A 12 11.44 -0.42 -12.84
N VAL A 13 11.85 -1.68 -12.98
CA VAL A 13 12.46 -2.20 -14.21
C VAL A 13 11.38 -2.73 -15.15
N LEU A 14 11.38 -2.27 -16.40
CA LEU A 14 10.43 -2.73 -17.42
C LEU A 14 10.47 -4.25 -17.57
N GLY A 15 9.30 -4.88 -17.59
CA GLY A 15 9.15 -6.33 -17.75
C GLY A 15 9.46 -7.15 -16.49
N LYS A 16 9.84 -6.52 -15.38
CA LYS A 16 10.03 -7.20 -14.09
C LYS A 16 8.91 -6.83 -13.11
N PRO A 17 8.51 -7.75 -12.21
CA PRO A 17 7.58 -7.41 -11.14
C PRO A 17 8.20 -6.35 -10.23
N PHE A 18 7.38 -5.41 -9.78
CA PHE A 18 7.76 -4.35 -8.86
C PHE A 18 6.81 -4.34 -7.67
N LYS A 19 7.37 -4.30 -6.46
CA LYS A 19 6.61 -4.36 -5.21
C LYS A 19 6.61 -2.98 -4.57
N LEU A 20 5.42 -2.46 -4.35
CA LEU A 20 5.20 -1.29 -3.50
C LEU A 20 4.82 -1.74 -2.10
N LEU A 21 5.36 -1.06 -1.10
CA LEU A 21 5.12 -1.25 0.32
C LEU A 21 4.20 -0.14 0.83
N CYS A 22 3.12 -0.53 1.50
CA CYS A 22 2.37 0.34 2.38
C CYS A 22 2.40 -0.29 3.77
N ILE A 23 3.23 0.27 4.66
CA ILE A 23 3.36 -0.14 6.05
C ILE A 23 2.80 0.99 6.90
N ALA A 24 1.76 0.69 7.67
CA ALA A 24 1.17 1.60 8.64
C ALA A 24 1.22 0.94 10.01
N CYS A 25 1.97 1.53 10.93
CA CYS A 25 2.15 1.01 12.27
C CYS A 25 1.08 1.54 13.23
N LYS A 26 0.48 0.66 14.04
CA LYS A 26 -0.36 1.09 15.16
C LYS A 26 0.48 1.90 16.15
N ARG A 27 -0.13 2.96 16.72
CA ARG A 27 0.51 3.78 17.76
C ARG A 27 0.87 2.97 19.01
N ARG A 28 0.02 2.02 19.40
CA ARG A 28 0.26 1.06 20.49
C ARG A 28 0.11 -0.36 19.97
N SER A 29 1.09 -1.19 20.25
CA SER A 29 1.18 -2.56 19.72
C SER A 29 0.16 -3.51 20.35
N GLU A 30 -0.11 -3.28 21.63
CA GLU A 30 -0.95 -4.07 22.53
C GLU A 30 -2.44 -3.84 22.32
N THR A 31 -2.84 -2.73 21.68
CA THR A 31 -4.26 -2.43 21.42
C THR A 31 -4.74 -3.23 20.21
N PRO A 32 -5.74 -4.11 20.33
CA PRO A 32 -6.33 -4.78 19.18
C PRO A 32 -7.00 -3.75 18.27
N ALA A 33 -6.83 -3.89 16.95
CA ALA A 33 -7.39 -3.01 15.94
C ALA A 33 -7.70 -3.81 14.67
N GLU A 34 -8.73 -3.40 13.96
CA GLU A 34 -9.03 -3.86 12.60
C GLU A 34 -8.66 -2.73 11.62
N ALA A 35 -8.21 -3.10 10.44
CA ALA A 35 -7.75 -2.13 9.45
C ALA A 35 -8.12 -2.57 8.04
N GLU A 36 -8.46 -1.60 7.22
CA GLU A 36 -8.74 -1.78 5.81
C GLU A 36 -7.76 -0.95 4.97
N GLY A 37 -7.37 -1.51 3.83
CA GLY A 37 -6.42 -0.90 2.91
C GLY A 37 -7.04 -0.72 1.52
N GLU A 38 -6.90 0.48 0.96
CA GLU A 38 -7.30 0.77 -0.41
C GLU A 38 -6.11 1.29 -1.23
N TRP A 39 -6.06 0.86 -2.50
CA TRP A 39 -5.06 1.29 -3.46
C TRP A 39 -5.67 2.09 -4.60
N PHE A 40 -5.04 3.21 -4.91
CA PHE A 40 -5.42 4.08 -6.00
C PHE A 40 -4.22 4.36 -6.91
N PHE A 41 -4.44 4.34 -8.22
CA PHE A 41 -3.44 4.63 -9.24
C PHE A 41 -3.84 5.86 -10.05
N ARG A 42 -2.86 6.72 -10.31
CA ARG A 42 -2.99 7.80 -11.28
C ARG A 42 -1.83 7.73 -12.28
N PRO A 43 -2.09 7.45 -13.57
CA PRO A 43 -1.07 7.56 -14.59
C PRO A 43 -0.57 9.00 -14.72
N GLU A 44 0.66 9.16 -15.20
CA GLU A 44 1.20 10.50 -15.45
C GLU A 44 0.33 11.27 -16.45
N GLY A 45 0.08 12.56 -16.18
CA GLY A 45 -0.80 13.41 -17.00
C GLY A 45 -2.31 13.21 -16.81
N ALA A 46 -2.75 12.20 -16.05
CA ALA A 46 -4.17 12.03 -15.74
C ALA A 46 -4.61 12.99 -14.59
N PRO A 47 -5.86 13.50 -14.62
CA PRO A 47 -6.36 14.39 -13.58
C PRO A 47 -6.60 13.66 -12.26
N ASP A 48 -7.17 12.45 -12.33
CA ASP A 48 -7.76 11.76 -11.17
C ASP A 48 -7.15 10.40 -10.88
N PHE A 49 -7.20 10.02 -9.61
CA PHE A 49 -6.84 8.70 -9.13
C PHE A 49 -7.98 7.71 -9.36
N THR A 50 -7.67 6.53 -9.90
CA THR A 50 -8.61 5.42 -10.08
C THR A 50 -8.30 4.31 -9.07
N LYS A 51 -9.32 3.75 -8.43
CA LYS A 51 -9.16 2.63 -7.49
C LYS A 51 -8.69 1.39 -8.24
N VAL A 52 -7.61 0.78 -7.78
CA VAL A 52 -7.09 -0.51 -8.29
C VAL A 52 -7.48 -1.57 -7.26
N CYS A 53 -8.20 -2.63 -7.66
CA CYS A 53 -8.64 -3.73 -6.78
C CYS A 53 -7.52 -4.22 -5.83
N GLY A 54 -7.76 -4.60 -4.57
CA GLY A 54 -9.01 -4.70 -3.81
C GLY A 54 -8.73 -4.91 -2.31
N ALA A 55 -9.74 -4.67 -1.48
CA ALA A 55 -9.71 -4.87 -0.04
C ALA A 55 -9.43 -6.35 0.29
N LEU A 56 -8.41 -6.60 1.11
CA LEU A 56 -8.15 -7.90 1.73
C LEU A 56 -8.26 -7.71 3.24
N VAL A 57 -9.33 -8.26 3.83
CA VAL A 57 -9.47 -8.33 5.28
C VAL A 57 -8.47 -9.37 5.79
N GLY A 58 -7.35 -8.89 6.32
CA GLY A 58 -6.24 -9.74 6.78
C GLY A 58 -5.89 -9.49 8.24
N ARG A 59 -6.60 -10.17 9.15
CA ARG A 59 -6.03 -10.55 10.45
C ARG A 59 -4.80 -11.40 10.16
N LEU A 60 -3.60 -10.82 10.26
CA LEU A 60 -2.25 -11.41 10.24
C LEU A 60 -1.32 -10.84 9.14
N TRP A 61 -0.32 -10.12 9.63
CA TRP A 61 0.99 -9.78 9.05
C TRP A 61 1.04 -8.81 7.87
N GLY A 62 1.74 -7.69 8.13
CA GLY A 62 1.89 -6.55 7.23
C GLY A 62 2.69 -6.86 5.98
N ALA A 63 2.10 -6.58 4.83
CA ALA A 63 2.71 -5.93 3.68
C ALA A 63 1.63 -5.89 2.58
N TRP A 64 0.93 -4.78 2.47
CA TRP A 64 0.01 -4.53 1.37
C TRP A 64 0.85 -4.29 0.12
N GLY A 65 0.86 -5.25 -0.81
CA GLY A 65 1.59 -5.14 -2.07
C GLY A 65 0.64 -4.97 -3.24
N ALA A 66 0.65 -3.80 -3.89
CA ALA A 66 0.03 -3.61 -5.19
C ALA A 66 1.03 -4.06 -6.28
N TYR A 67 0.67 -5.06 -7.08
CA TYR A 67 1.50 -5.49 -8.20
C TYR A 67 1.28 -4.56 -9.40
N GLY A 68 2.33 -3.81 -9.75
CA GLY A 68 2.57 -3.24 -11.09
C GLY A 68 1.55 -2.23 -11.62
N ALA A 69 1.88 -0.94 -11.52
CA ALA A 69 1.35 0.08 -12.43
C ALA A 69 2.51 0.73 -13.20
N ARG A 70 2.43 0.73 -14.54
CA ARG A 70 3.41 1.39 -15.41
C ARG A 70 3.20 2.90 -15.34
N GLY A 71 4.21 3.67 -14.94
CA GLY A 71 4.25 5.13 -15.06
C GLY A 71 3.06 5.86 -14.43
N GLY A 72 3.15 6.15 -13.13
CA GLY A 72 2.14 6.93 -12.40
C GLY A 72 2.33 6.85 -10.90
N ARG A 73 1.54 7.60 -10.13
CA ARG A 73 1.59 7.61 -8.67
C ARG A 73 0.59 6.60 -8.12
N LEU A 74 1.08 5.65 -7.32
CA LEU A 74 0.23 4.77 -6.50
C LEU A 74 0.12 5.34 -5.09
N ARG A 75 -1.10 5.36 -4.55
CA ARG A 75 -1.39 5.78 -3.18
C ARG A 75 -2.10 4.64 -2.45
N GLY A 76 -1.42 4.06 -1.46
CA GLY A 76 -2.03 3.18 -0.48
C GLY A 76 -2.51 3.99 0.71
N ARG A 77 -3.74 3.76 1.14
CA ARG A 77 -4.26 4.28 2.42
C ARG A 77 -4.67 3.10 3.27
N ALA A 78 -4.16 3.04 4.50
CA ALA A 78 -4.60 2.10 5.52
C ALA A 78 -5.25 2.91 6.64
N ASP A 79 -6.53 2.65 6.91
CA ASP A 79 -7.22 3.25 8.05
C ASP A 79 -7.22 2.23 9.19
N LEU A 80 -6.52 2.57 10.28
CA LEU A 80 -6.46 1.78 11.51
C LEU A 80 -7.64 2.20 12.39
N GLY A 81 -8.65 1.33 12.53
CA GLY A 81 -9.79 1.53 13.43
C GLY A 81 -9.42 1.50 14.91
#